data_AF-A0A1V1P774-F1
#
_entry.id   AF-A0A1V1P774-F1
#
_cell.length_a   1.000
_cell.length_b   1.000
_cell.length_c   1.000
_cell.angle_alpha   90.00
_cell.angle_beta   90.00
_cell.angle_gamma   90.00
#
_symmetry.space_group_name_H-M   'P 1'
#
loop_
_entity.id
_entity.type
_entity.pdbx_description
1 polymer ?
#
loop_
_entity_poly.entity_id
_entity_poly.type
_entity_poly.pdbx_seq_one_letter_code
_entity_poly.pdbx_strand_id
1 'polypeptide(L)'
;MGKPEHFIGRIKEMEFLYKWADNIRNEISRSIAFLGRRKIGKSLILERLYNIIYSEQKGLIPFYYEFTEGKRSGKSFYHDFLTRFYMQVVGYYLRDILLIRDAVDFKTDVDVNDFKNEVESVSIPNKDRIIKQLYRCINMLEREENPYEYVIAATATPRSFATTPGVEEKIVQMIDEFQYLNMYIDAGVEDKPCKAYMSTAEMKVSPLIITGSLMGVVSEELMRWLPHRFDEFIVPKMDEQEAIHMTMNYGKIYSHSITPETASYIVYITNNVPGRIIDMLSPKFGKTLISNTESADHALKYEVEGGTIKHDWDEYLMLAMKAVNDINMRKMTWFLCRHEGEWFYPMDLKREMSLDIDDQKLRDELGLLYKYDIVEKNQGRYGGVFDRTLKKVFMTNYRDILGLPDKDFDEYFRNDSLLDYLKERIKQLELGLEDADILRNKLKVLQGDHNNLKGHYYERVILLRLIKSIINKKGGLTEGISVTDFSYKLSAFLESGNEIDIVLEGKEVVLMIECKNYAPEYIHKITKKMVKEFVEKARRLAKERFQHKKLRLAYFSKHGVEDKMKPVFDRHGIVLGNS
;
A
#
# COMPACT_ATOMS: atom_id res chain seq x y z
N MET A 1 -14.45 -5.47 16.78
CA MET A 1 -14.39 -4.14 16.11
C MET A 1 -15.08 -3.01 16.84
N GLY A 2 -14.35 -1.88 16.98
CA GLY A 2 -14.90 -0.56 17.30
C GLY A 2 -15.62 0.08 16.11
N LYS A 3 -15.82 1.40 16.14
CA LYS A 3 -16.56 2.11 15.08
C LYS A 3 -15.79 2.09 13.73
N PRO A 4 -16.45 1.77 12.59
CA PRO A 4 -15.81 1.69 11.27
C PRO A 4 -14.98 2.90 10.86
N GLU A 5 -15.42 4.10 11.21
CA GLU A 5 -14.76 5.37 10.92
C GLU A 5 -13.40 5.55 11.63
N HIS A 6 -13.05 4.64 12.56
CA HIS A 6 -11.75 4.65 13.23
C HIS A 6 -10.72 3.76 12.52
N PHE A 7 -11.13 2.93 11.56
CA PHE A 7 -10.21 2.15 10.72
C PHE A 7 -9.70 3.03 9.57
N ILE A 8 -8.45 3.48 9.66
CA ILE A 8 -7.83 4.42 8.70
C ILE A 8 -6.63 3.76 8.02
N GLY A 9 -6.49 3.99 6.72
CA GLY A 9 -5.41 3.45 5.90
C GLY A 9 -5.59 1.98 5.55
N ARG A 10 -4.49 1.29 5.24
CA ARG A 10 -4.45 -0.12 4.81
C ARG A 10 -5.25 -0.36 3.53
N ILE A 11 -5.35 0.65 2.66
CA ILE A 11 -6.19 0.57 1.47
C ILE A 11 -5.73 -0.56 0.56
N LYS A 12 -4.42 -0.64 0.29
CA LYS A 12 -3.85 -1.66 -0.61
C LYS A 12 -4.00 -3.06 -0.06
N GLU A 13 -3.77 -3.26 1.22
CA GLU A 13 -3.91 -4.56 1.90
C GLU A 13 -5.37 -5.01 1.90
N MET A 14 -6.30 -4.11 2.19
CA MET A 14 -7.74 -4.39 2.14
C MET A 14 -8.21 -4.70 0.71
N GLU A 15 -7.77 -3.95 -0.29
CA GLU A 15 -8.09 -4.21 -1.70
C GLU A 15 -7.57 -5.58 -2.15
N PHE A 16 -6.35 -5.93 -1.76
CA PHE A 16 -5.76 -7.25 -2.04
C PHE A 16 -6.59 -8.36 -1.42
N LEU A 17 -6.90 -8.28 -0.12
CA LEU A 17 -7.65 -9.31 0.59
C LEU A 17 -9.10 -9.40 0.11
N TYR A 18 -9.72 -8.27 -0.22
CA TYR A 18 -11.06 -8.26 -0.79
C TYR A 18 -11.10 -8.97 -2.15
N LYS A 19 -10.15 -8.68 -3.04
CA LYS A 19 -10.02 -9.39 -4.32
C LYS A 19 -9.72 -10.88 -4.13
N TRP A 20 -8.86 -11.21 -3.18
CA TRP A 20 -8.57 -12.59 -2.81
C TRP A 20 -9.83 -13.33 -2.33
N ALA A 21 -10.65 -12.69 -1.49
CA ALA A 21 -11.90 -13.27 -0.99
C ALA A 21 -12.94 -13.42 -2.11
N ASP A 22 -13.07 -12.42 -2.98
CA ASP A 22 -14.01 -12.43 -4.11
C ASP A 22 -13.75 -13.61 -5.07
N ASN A 23 -12.48 -13.91 -5.30
CA ASN A 23 -11.98 -15.02 -6.12
C ASN A 23 -12.30 -16.42 -5.57
N ILE A 24 -12.67 -16.54 -4.28
CA ILE A 24 -13.07 -17.82 -3.67
C ILE A 24 -14.33 -18.37 -4.33
N ARG A 25 -15.24 -17.49 -4.75
CA ARG A 25 -16.48 -17.86 -5.44
C ARG A 25 -16.23 -18.55 -6.77
N ASN A 26 -15.10 -18.22 -7.42
CA ASN A 26 -14.64 -18.83 -8.66
C ASN A 26 -13.70 -20.03 -8.42
N GLU A 27 -13.51 -20.44 -7.17
CA GLU A 27 -12.69 -21.59 -6.77
C GLU A 27 -11.23 -21.51 -7.25
N ILE A 28 -10.68 -20.30 -7.35
CA ILE A 28 -9.29 -20.08 -7.78
C ILE A 28 -8.34 -19.67 -6.64
N SER A 29 -8.86 -19.07 -5.56
CA SER A 29 -8.05 -18.58 -4.44
C SER A 29 -7.25 -19.69 -3.75
N ARG A 30 -6.02 -19.37 -3.35
CA ARG A 30 -5.15 -20.23 -2.53
C ARG A 30 -5.15 -19.74 -1.10
N SER A 31 -4.80 -20.61 -0.16
CA SER A 31 -4.58 -20.18 1.21
C SER A 31 -3.37 -19.24 1.28
N ILE A 32 -3.45 -18.23 2.13
CA ILE A 32 -2.41 -17.21 2.31
C ILE A 32 -1.97 -17.13 3.76
N ALA A 33 -0.69 -16.91 3.97
CA ALA A 33 -0.11 -16.59 5.27
C ALA A 33 0.16 -15.10 5.34
N PHE A 34 -0.67 -14.37 6.07
CA PHE A 34 -0.61 -12.93 6.24
C PHE A 34 0.25 -12.60 7.47
N LEU A 35 1.56 -12.57 7.27
CA LEU A 35 2.56 -12.54 8.34
C LEU A 35 3.06 -11.12 8.59
N GLY A 36 3.22 -10.74 9.85
CA GLY A 36 3.70 -9.41 10.20
C GLY A 36 3.94 -9.32 11.70
N ARG A 37 4.82 -8.43 12.14
CA ARG A 37 5.10 -8.24 13.58
C ARG A 37 3.82 -7.88 14.36
N ARG A 38 3.85 -8.03 15.69
CA ARG A 38 2.78 -7.49 16.55
C ARG A 38 2.55 -6.02 16.26
N LYS A 39 1.33 -5.54 16.55
CA LYS A 39 0.92 -4.13 16.42
C LYS A 39 0.89 -3.59 14.98
N ILE A 40 1.19 -4.40 13.97
CA ILE A 40 1.08 -3.98 12.56
C ILE A 40 -0.38 -3.85 12.08
N GLY A 41 -1.34 -4.46 12.80
CA GLY A 41 -2.78 -4.35 12.52
C GLY A 41 -3.40 -5.52 11.75
N LYS A 42 -2.79 -6.72 11.78
CA LYS A 42 -3.29 -7.92 11.06
C LYS A 42 -4.72 -8.29 11.47
N SER A 43 -4.95 -8.47 12.77
CA SER A 43 -6.26 -8.84 13.32
C SER A 43 -7.33 -7.81 12.95
N LEU A 44 -7.00 -6.51 13.03
CA LEU A 44 -7.91 -5.45 12.62
C LEU A 44 -8.25 -5.50 11.11
N ILE A 45 -7.28 -5.79 10.26
CA ILE A 45 -7.51 -5.99 8.82
C ILE A 45 -8.45 -7.19 8.60
N LEU A 46 -8.22 -8.32 9.28
CA LEU A 46 -9.07 -9.51 9.16
C LEU A 46 -10.49 -9.27 9.68
N GLU A 47 -10.64 -8.70 10.86
CA GLU A 47 -11.95 -8.31 11.40
C GLU A 47 -12.67 -7.33 10.46
N ARG A 48 -11.95 -6.41 9.80
CA ARG A 48 -12.56 -5.49 8.83
C ARG A 48 -13.04 -6.23 7.58
N LEU A 49 -12.23 -7.16 7.08
CA LEU A 49 -12.61 -8.05 5.98
C LEU A 49 -13.82 -8.91 6.35
N TYR A 50 -13.84 -9.49 7.55
CA TYR A 50 -14.97 -10.24 8.08
C TYR A 50 -16.26 -9.43 8.00
N ASN A 51 -16.24 -8.19 8.52
CA ASN A 51 -17.41 -7.32 8.53
C ASN A 51 -17.91 -7.00 7.11
N ILE A 52 -17.00 -6.78 6.15
CA ILE A 52 -17.36 -6.53 4.75
C ILE A 52 -18.04 -7.76 4.16
N ILE A 53 -17.41 -8.93 4.27
CA ILE A 53 -17.94 -10.19 3.70
C ILE A 53 -19.29 -10.55 4.34
N TYR A 54 -19.38 -10.45 5.67
CA TYR A 54 -20.62 -10.68 6.41
C TYR A 54 -21.73 -9.73 5.93
N SER A 55 -21.41 -8.45 5.70
CA SER A 55 -22.40 -7.45 5.27
C SER A 55 -22.91 -7.68 3.84
N GLU A 56 -22.04 -8.11 2.93
CA GLU A 56 -22.37 -8.22 1.50
C GLU A 56 -23.15 -9.48 1.10
N GLN A 57 -23.03 -10.58 1.85
CA GLN A 57 -23.71 -11.86 1.60
C GLN A 57 -23.60 -12.42 0.16
N LYS A 58 -22.43 -12.29 -0.46
CA LYS A 58 -22.20 -12.74 -1.84
C LYS A 58 -21.94 -14.26 -1.97
N GLY A 59 -22.57 -15.08 -1.13
CA GLY A 59 -22.32 -16.52 -1.06
C GLY A 59 -20.99 -16.89 -0.40
N LEU A 60 -20.41 -15.97 0.38
CA LEU A 60 -19.18 -16.17 1.16
C LEU A 60 -19.51 -16.04 2.65
N ILE A 61 -19.33 -17.13 3.39
CA ILE A 61 -19.49 -17.14 4.85
C ILE A 61 -18.11 -16.89 5.47
N PRO A 62 -17.91 -15.77 6.18
CA PRO A 62 -16.66 -15.53 6.87
C PRO A 62 -16.65 -16.32 8.18
N PHE A 63 -15.52 -16.97 8.46
CA PHE A 63 -15.29 -17.69 9.71
C PHE A 63 -14.01 -17.16 10.35
N TYR A 64 -14.12 -16.56 11.54
CA TYR A 64 -12.98 -16.05 12.30
C TYR A 64 -12.71 -16.94 13.51
N TYR A 65 -11.46 -17.34 13.71
CA TYR A 65 -11.02 -18.07 14.89
C TYR A 65 -9.62 -17.61 15.29
N GLU A 66 -9.46 -17.19 16.54
CA GLU A 66 -8.16 -16.78 17.10
C GLU A 66 -7.63 -17.89 18.01
N PHE A 67 -6.39 -18.31 17.81
CA PHE A 67 -5.75 -19.15 18.80
C PHE A 67 -5.32 -18.31 19.99
N THR A 68 -5.58 -18.77 21.21
CA THR A 68 -5.14 -18.09 22.43
C THR A 68 -3.95 -18.80 23.06
N GLU A 69 -3.26 -18.09 23.94
CA GLU A 69 -2.29 -18.71 24.84
C GLU A 69 -2.98 -19.65 25.84
N GLY A 70 -2.22 -20.63 26.34
CA GLY A 70 -2.67 -21.60 27.34
C GLY A 70 -2.92 -22.98 26.74
N LYS A 71 -2.39 -24.01 27.41
CA LYS A 71 -2.48 -25.40 26.93
C LYS A 71 -3.94 -25.85 26.85
N ARG A 72 -4.33 -26.46 25.72
CA ARG A 72 -5.64 -27.08 25.49
C ARG A 72 -5.46 -28.47 24.89
N SER A 73 -6.30 -29.43 25.29
CA SER A 73 -6.30 -30.76 24.66
C SER A 73 -6.90 -30.70 23.25
N GLY A 74 -6.50 -31.62 22.36
CA GLY A 74 -7.11 -31.75 21.04
C GLY A 74 -8.64 -31.90 21.10
N LYS A 75 -9.16 -32.62 22.09
CA LYS A 75 -10.60 -32.78 22.35
C LYS A 75 -11.30 -31.46 22.69
N SER A 76 -10.71 -30.66 23.57
CA SER A 76 -11.23 -29.33 23.91
C SER A 76 -11.17 -28.37 22.72
N PHE A 77 -10.08 -28.41 21.95
CA PHE A 77 -9.95 -27.64 20.71
C PHE A 77 -11.02 -28.02 19.69
N TYR A 78 -11.30 -29.32 19.51
CA TYR A 78 -12.34 -29.78 18.60
C TYR A 78 -13.73 -29.27 18.95
N HIS A 79 -14.10 -29.39 20.23
CA HIS A 79 -15.37 -28.85 20.73
C HIS A 79 -15.49 -27.34 20.44
N ASP A 80 -14.49 -26.57 20.88
CA ASP A 80 -14.49 -25.11 20.75
C ASP A 80 -14.53 -24.65 19.29
N PHE A 81 -13.64 -25.19 18.45
CA PHE A 81 -13.50 -24.79 17.05
C PHE A 81 -14.76 -25.14 16.22
N LEU A 82 -15.28 -26.35 16.37
CA LEU A 82 -16.45 -26.80 15.62
C LEU A 82 -17.70 -26.01 16.03
N THR A 83 -17.93 -25.85 17.33
CA THR A 83 -19.10 -25.15 17.83
C THR A 83 -19.08 -23.68 17.39
N ARG A 84 -17.94 -22.98 17.55
CA ARG A 84 -17.78 -21.60 17.08
C ARG A 84 -17.93 -21.45 15.57
N PHE A 85 -17.45 -22.42 14.79
CA PHE A 85 -17.69 -22.43 13.34
C PHE A 85 -19.19 -22.45 13.01
N TYR A 86 -19.94 -23.39 13.58
CA TYR A 86 -21.37 -23.49 13.29
C TYR A 86 -22.18 -22.34 13.88
N MET A 87 -21.80 -21.78 15.03
CA MET A 87 -22.42 -20.53 15.52
C MET A 87 -22.26 -19.40 14.51
N GLN A 88 -21.07 -19.27 13.89
CA GLN A 88 -20.84 -18.24 12.87
C GLN A 88 -21.62 -18.51 11.58
N VAL A 89 -21.73 -19.77 11.15
CA VAL A 89 -22.58 -20.16 10.00
C VAL A 89 -24.06 -19.83 10.27
N VAL A 90 -24.56 -20.20 11.44
CA VAL A 90 -25.96 -19.93 11.83
C VAL A 90 -26.21 -18.43 11.98
N GLY A 91 -25.30 -17.70 12.61
CA GLY A 91 -25.39 -16.24 12.76
C GLY A 91 -25.29 -15.50 11.41
N TYR A 92 -24.56 -16.05 10.43
CA TYR A 92 -24.57 -15.54 9.06
C TYR A 92 -25.94 -15.71 8.40
N TYR A 93 -26.57 -16.89 8.53
CA TYR A 93 -27.89 -17.16 7.96
C TYR A 93 -29.00 -16.35 8.63
N LEU A 94 -28.96 -16.21 9.95
CA LEU A 94 -29.97 -15.48 10.73
C LEU A 94 -29.78 -13.97 10.71
N ARG A 95 -28.62 -13.46 10.27
CA ARG A 95 -28.20 -12.06 10.47
C ARG A 95 -28.07 -11.68 11.94
N ASP A 96 -27.75 -12.66 12.79
CA ASP A 96 -27.66 -12.46 14.23
C ASP A 96 -26.24 -12.07 14.64
N ILE A 97 -26.04 -10.77 14.86
CA ILE A 97 -24.75 -10.20 15.29
C ILE A 97 -24.39 -10.64 16.72
N LEU A 98 -25.38 -10.90 17.58
CA LEU A 98 -25.10 -11.35 18.95
C LEU A 98 -24.52 -12.75 18.93
N LEU A 99 -25.12 -13.66 18.16
CA LEU A 99 -24.59 -15.01 17.99
C LEU A 99 -23.17 -15.01 17.40
N ILE A 100 -22.88 -14.12 16.45
CA ILE A 100 -21.51 -13.95 15.93
C ILE A 100 -20.55 -13.46 17.04
N ARG A 101 -20.96 -12.49 17.85
CA ARG A 101 -20.14 -11.96 18.95
C ARG A 101 -19.83 -13.02 19.98
N ASP A 102 -20.81 -13.81 20.37
CA ASP A 102 -20.65 -14.91 21.32
C ASP A 102 -19.72 -15.99 20.75
N ALA A 103 -19.83 -16.26 19.44
CA ALA A 103 -18.97 -17.22 18.76
C ALA A 103 -17.49 -16.80 18.69
N VAL A 104 -17.16 -15.51 18.80
CA VAL A 104 -15.77 -15.02 18.81
C VAL A 104 -15.27 -14.63 20.20
N ASP A 105 -16.16 -14.55 21.20
CA ASP A 105 -15.76 -14.29 22.59
C ASP A 105 -15.31 -15.59 23.28
N PHE A 106 -14.03 -15.68 23.63
CA PHE A 106 -13.45 -16.83 24.33
C PHE A 106 -13.89 -16.96 25.79
N LYS A 107 -14.53 -15.95 26.35
CA LYS A 107 -15.11 -16.02 27.70
C LYS A 107 -16.48 -16.67 27.70
N THR A 108 -17.15 -16.71 26.55
CA THR A 108 -18.42 -17.40 26.40
C THR A 108 -18.15 -18.90 26.36
N ASP A 109 -18.64 -19.60 27.39
CA ASP A 109 -18.73 -21.04 27.38
C ASP A 109 -19.88 -21.46 26.47
N VAL A 110 -19.62 -22.38 25.54
CA VAL A 110 -20.61 -22.79 24.56
C VAL A 110 -20.78 -24.29 24.62
N ASP A 111 -21.92 -24.74 25.13
CA ASP A 111 -22.28 -26.16 25.12
C ASP A 111 -22.88 -26.54 23.75
N VAL A 112 -22.32 -27.58 23.14
CA VAL A 112 -22.75 -28.07 21.82
C VAL A 112 -24.19 -28.61 21.81
N ASN A 113 -24.70 -29.14 22.93
CA ASN A 113 -26.09 -29.63 23.02
C ASN A 113 -27.06 -28.46 23.12
N ASP A 114 -26.75 -27.45 23.92
CA ASP A 114 -27.56 -26.24 24.04
C ASP A 114 -27.65 -25.54 22.69
N PHE A 115 -26.50 -25.32 22.04
CA PHE A 115 -26.47 -24.72 20.70
C PHE A 115 -27.22 -25.55 19.66
N LYS A 116 -27.10 -26.89 19.70
CA LYS A 116 -27.89 -27.77 18.82
C LYS A 116 -29.40 -27.57 19.01
N ASN A 117 -29.87 -27.46 20.25
CA ASN A 117 -31.29 -27.25 20.55
C ASN A 117 -31.77 -25.88 20.03
N GLU A 118 -30.92 -24.85 20.10
CA GLU A 118 -31.20 -23.55 19.47
C GLU A 118 -31.33 -23.68 17.95
N VAL A 119 -30.42 -24.40 17.29
CA VAL A 119 -30.48 -24.62 15.83
C VAL A 119 -31.73 -25.41 15.42
N GLU A 120 -32.19 -26.35 16.25
CA GLU A 120 -33.45 -27.08 16.04
C GLU A 120 -34.67 -26.16 16.06
N SER A 121 -34.63 -25.05 16.79
CA SER A 121 -35.74 -24.10 16.92
C SER A 121 -35.85 -23.10 15.77
N VAL A 122 -34.79 -22.91 14.97
CA VAL A 122 -34.75 -21.91 13.89
C VAL A 122 -34.95 -22.53 12.50
N SER A 123 -35.31 -21.70 11.52
CA SER A 123 -35.38 -22.11 10.11
C SER A 123 -34.29 -21.40 9.31
N ILE A 124 -33.32 -22.17 8.84
CA ILE A 124 -32.14 -21.69 8.12
C ILE A 124 -31.77 -22.64 6.97
N PRO A 125 -31.06 -22.17 5.95
CA PRO A 125 -30.44 -23.03 4.95
C PRO A 125 -29.55 -24.09 5.61
N ASN A 126 -29.49 -25.28 5.01
CA ASN A 126 -28.62 -26.38 5.44
C ASN A 126 -28.84 -26.88 6.89
N LYS A 127 -29.97 -26.53 7.54
CA LYS A 127 -30.29 -26.90 8.93
C LYS A 127 -30.04 -28.37 9.25
N ASP A 128 -30.63 -29.29 8.49
CA ASP A 128 -30.51 -30.73 8.77
C ASP A 128 -29.04 -31.22 8.72
N ARG A 129 -28.22 -30.57 7.89
CA ARG A 129 -26.79 -30.89 7.77
C ARG A 129 -26.02 -30.35 8.96
N ILE A 130 -26.31 -29.12 9.37
CA ILE A 130 -25.71 -28.52 10.57
C ILE A 130 -26.04 -29.38 11.79
N ILE A 131 -27.32 -29.71 12.01
CA ILE A 131 -27.76 -30.58 13.11
C ILE A 131 -27.05 -31.93 13.05
N LYS A 132 -26.98 -32.58 11.88
CA LYS A 132 -26.28 -33.86 11.72
C LYS A 132 -24.79 -33.76 12.09
N GLN A 133 -24.13 -32.65 11.79
CA GLN A 133 -22.72 -32.45 12.14
C GLN A 133 -22.54 -32.15 13.63
N LEU A 134 -23.45 -31.40 14.26
CA LEU A 134 -23.47 -31.22 15.72
C LEU A 134 -23.67 -32.55 16.45
N TYR A 135 -24.59 -33.40 15.99
CA TYR A 135 -24.75 -34.77 16.51
C TYR A 135 -23.47 -35.61 16.39
N ARG A 136 -22.76 -35.51 15.25
CA ARG A 136 -21.47 -36.19 15.08
C ARG A 136 -20.41 -35.66 16.04
N CYS A 137 -20.42 -34.36 16.31
CA CYS A 137 -19.53 -33.76 17.30
C CYS A 137 -19.78 -34.33 18.69
N ILE A 138 -21.04 -34.32 19.16
CA ILE A 138 -21.44 -34.90 20.45
C ILE A 138 -20.97 -36.35 20.56
N ASN A 139 -21.29 -37.18 19.55
CA ASN A 139 -20.89 -38.58 19.52
C ASN A 139 -19.37 -38.80 19.47
N MET A 140 -18.60 -37.86 18.92
CA MET A 140 -17.14 -37.94 18.89
C MET A 140 -16.55 -37.51 20.25
N LEU A 141 -17.13 -36.51 20.90
CA LEU A 141 -16.74 -36.07 22.24
C LEU A 141 -17.01 -37.12 23.33
N GLU A 142 -17.94 -38.04 23.11
CA GLU A 142 -18.18 -39.18 24.00
C GLU A 142 -17.12 -40.29 23.87
N ARG A 143 -16.30 -40.27 22.81
CA ARG A 143 -15.27 -41.28 22.56
C ARG A 143 -13.96 -40.93 23.26
N GLU A 144 -13.13 -41.96 23.41
CA GLU A 144 -11.71 -41.81 23.76
C GLU A 144 -10.90 -42.11 22.50
N GLU A 145 -10.58 -41.06 21.76
CA GLU A 145 -9.78 -41.11 20.53
C GLU A 145 -8.40 -40.53 20.78
N ASN A 146 -7.45 -40.79 19.88
CA ASN A 146 -6.16 -40.11 19.91
C ASN A 146 -6.38 -38.58 19.83
N PRO A 147 -5.73 -37.75 20.68
CA PRO A 147 -5.89 -36.30 20.66
C PRO A 147 -5.73 -35.66 19.27
N TYR A 148 -4.87 -36.21 18.41
CA TYR A 148 -4.68 -35.69 17.06
C TYR A 148 -5.89 -35.90 16.13
N GLU A 149 -6.69 -36.95 16.32
CA GLU A 149 -7.91 -37.18 15.52
C GLU A 149 -8.94 -36.07 15.74
N TYR A 150 -9.03 -35.54 16.97
CA TYR A 150 -9.84 -34.36 17.26
C TYR A 150 -9.34 -33.12 16.51
N VAL A 151 -8.01 -32.92 16.42
CA VAL A 151 -7.43 -31.80 15.66
C VAL A 151 -7.73 -31.94 14.16
N ILE A 152 -7.61 -33.14 13.59
CA ILE A 152 -7.97 -33.41 12.20
C ILE A 152 -9.46 -33.11 11.97
N ALA A 153 -10.34 -33.60 12.85
CA ALA A 153 -11.77 -33.36 12.73
C ALA A 153 -12.13 -31.87 12.83
N ALA A 154 -11.50 -31.13 13.76
CA ALA A 154 -11.72 -29.70 13.95
C ALA A 154 -11.40 -28.93 12.66
N THR A 155 -10.17 -29.07 12.18
CA THR A 155 -9.65 -28.36 11.01
C THR A 155 -10.33 -28.77 9.70
N ALA A 156 -10.94 -29.96 9.64
CA ALA A 156 -11.73 -30.40 8.51
C ALA A 156 -13.16 -29.82 8.49
N THR A 157 -13.65 -29.24 9.58
CA THR A 157 -15.06 -28.80 9.71
C THR A 157 -15.46 -27.81 8.61
N PRO A 158 -14.72 -26.71 8.36
CA PRO A 158 -15.16 -25.68 7.41
C PRO A 158 -15.22 -26.19 5.97
N ARG A 159 -14.20 -26.94 5.54
CA ARG A 159 -14.20 -27.57 4.21
C ARG A 159 -15.30 -28.63 4.06
N SER A 160 -15.61 -29.36 5.12
CA SER A 160 -16.62 -30.44 5.06
C SER A 160 -18.01 -29.84 4.86
N PHE A 161 -18.29 -28.70 5.48
CA PHE A 161 -19.50 -27.95 5.22
C PHE A 161 -19.55 -27.43 3.77
N ALA A 162 -18.50 -26.74 3.31
CA ALA A 162 -18.44 -26.13 1.98
C ALA A 162 -18.53 -27.12 0.80
N THR A 163 -18.14 -28.38 1.03
CA THR A 163 -18.17 -29.46 0.02
C THR A 163 -19.40 -30.34 0.12
N THR A 164 -20.30 -30.10 1.09
CA THR A 164 -21.50 -30.89 1.23
C THR A 164 -22.43 -30.67 0.02
N PRO A 165 -22.92 -31.72 -0.67
CA PRO A 165 -23.69 -31.57 -1.90
C PRO A 165 -24.88 -30.63 -1.75
N GLY A 166 -24.98 -29.55 -2.53
CA GLY A 166 -26.07 -28.57 -2.43
C GLY A 166 -25.86 -27.45 -1.40
N VAL A 167 -24.69 -27.38 -0.76
CA VAL A 167 -24.19 -26.13 -0.20
C VAL A 167 -23.57 -25.35 -1.36
N GLU A 168 -24.08 -24.15 -1.63
CA GLU A 168 -23.53 -23.28 -2.68
C GLU A 168 -22.50 -22.31 -2.10
N GLU A 169 -22.63 -22.00 -0.81
CA GLU A 169 -21.79 -21.06 -0.09
C GLU A 169 -20.37 -21.59 0.09
N LYS A 170 -19.40 -20.69 -0.09
CA LYS A 170 -17.99 -20.95 0.20
C LYS A 170 -17.61 -20.35 1.54
N ILE A 171 -16.58 -20.88 2.15
CA ILE A 171 -16.11 -20.42 3.46
C ILE A 171 -14.83 -19.60 3.29
N VAL A 172 -14.76 -18.45 3.95
CA VAL A 172 -13.54 -17.67 4.09
C VAL A 172 -12.99 -17.89 5.48
N GLN A 173 -12.00 -18.74 5.63
CA GLN A 173 -11.41 -19.05 6.93
C GLN A 173 -10.37 -18.00 7.30
N MET A 174 -10.54 -17.32 8.43
CA MET A 174 -9.66 -16.30 8.98
C MET A 174 -9.15 -16.80 10.32
N ILE A 175 -7.93 -17.32 10.35
CA ILE A 175 -7.34 -17.96 11.51
C ILE A 175 -6.23 -17.06 12.06
N ASP A 176 -6.48 -16.42 13.20
CA ASP A 176 -5.57 -15.45 13.82
C ASP A 176 -4.59 -16.14 14.79
N GLU A 177 -3.35 -15.63 14.82
CA GLU A 177 -2.26 -16.10 15.69
C GLU A 177 -1.95 -17.61 15.57
N PHE A 178 -1.81 -18.07 14.32
CA PHE A 178 -1.65 -19.48 13.95
C PHE A 178 -0.49 -20.21 14.64
N GLN A 179 0.58 -19.52 15.04
CA GLN A 179 1.70 -20.14 15.77
C GLN A 179 1.25 -20.85 17.06
N TYR A 180 0.17 -20.37 17.68
CA TYR A 180 -0.31 -20.90 18.95
C TYR A 180 -0.94 -22.29 18.81
N LEU A 181 -1.33 -22.70 17.60
CA LEU A 181 -1.74 -24.09 17.31
C LEU A 181 -0.65 -25.08 17.73
N ASN A 182 0.59 -24.87 17.27
CA ASN A 182 1.69 -25.78 17.58
C ASN A 182 2.26 -25.56 18.98
N MET A 183 2.10 -24.36 19.56
CA MET A 183 2.63 -24.06 20.90
C MET A 183 1.75 -24.59 22.04
N TYR A 184 0.43 -24.64 21.84
CA TYR A 184 -0.51 -24.83 22.94
C TYR A 184 -1.57 -25.91 22.74
N ILE A 185 -1.78 -26.43 21.54
CA ILE A 185 -2.70 -27.56 21.34
C ILE A 185 -1.97 -28.88 21.54
N ASP A 186 -2.39 -29.63 22.56
CA ASP A 186 -1.91 -30.98 22.84
C ASP A 186 -2.59 -31.99 21.90
N ALA A 187 -1.84 -32.42 20.89
CA ALA A 187 -2.20 -33.46 19.94
C ALA A 187 -1.59 -34.83 20.27
N GLY A 188 -1.21 -35.05 21.53
CA GLY A 188 -0.66 -36.32 21.99
C GLY A 188 0.75 -36.56 21.45
N VAL A 189 0.93 -37.63 20.66
CA VAL A 189 2.24 -37.99 20.10
C VAL A 189 2.66 -37.06 18.96
N GLU A 190 1.69 -36.40 18.30
CA GLU A 190 1.98 -35.44 17.24
C GLU A 190 2.36 -34.08 17.84
N ASP A 191 3.61 -33.66 17.62
CA ASP A 191 4.18 -32.42 18.17
C ASP A 191 3.93 -31.19 17.25
N LYS A 192 3.33 -31.41 16.08
CA LYS A 192 3.01 -30.38 15.07
C LYS A 192 1.56 -30.51 14.60
N PRO A 193 0.57 -30.12 15.42
CA PRO A 193 -0.85 -30.18 15.07
C PRO A 193 -1.21 -29.41 13.79
N CYS A 194 -0.41 -28.43 13.35
CA CYS A 194 -0.60 -27.74 12.08
C CYS A 194 -0.66 -28.68 10.85
N LYS A 195 -0.04 -29.87 10.92
CA LYS A 195 -0.11 -30.90 9.87
C LYS A 195 -1.56 -31.31 9.54
N ALA A 196 -2.51 -31.13 10.44
CA ALA A 196 -3.93 -31.36 10.19
C ALA A 196 -4.47 -30.52 9.01
N TYR A 197 -3.85 -29.36 8.73
CA TYR A 197 -4.21 -28.50 7.59
C TYR A 197 -3.65 -28.95 6.24
N MET A 198 -2.88 -30.04 6.14
CA MET A 198 -2.25 -30.47 4.86
C MET A 198 -3.24 -30.54 3.70
N SER A 199 -4.42 -31.11 3.92
CA SER A 199 -5.44 -31.22 2.88
C SER A 199 -6.44 -30.07 2.90
N THR A 200 -6.67 -29.42 4.04
CA THR A 200 -7.60 -28.28 4.14
C THR A 200 -7.03 -27.03 3.47
N ALA A 201 -5.73 -26.79 3.56
CA ALA A 201 -5.07 -25.61 2.97
C ALA A 201 -5.11 -25.55 1.44
N GLU A 202 -5.34 -26.69 0.77
CA GLU A 202 -5.44 -26.77 -0.70
C GLU A 202 -6.88 -26.51 -1.20
N MET A 203 -7.87 -26.44 -0.30
CA MET A 203 -9.27 -26.37 -0.67
C MET A 203 -9.66 -24.99 -1.20
N LYS A 204 -10.13 -24.96 -2.45
CA LYS A 204 -10.54 -23.73 -3.14
C LYS A 204 -11.88 -23.17 -2.68
N VAL A 205 -12.74 -24.04 -2.15
CA VAL A 205 -14.07 -23.71 -1.62
C VAL A 205 -14.04 -23.27 -0.17
N SER A 206 -12.89 -23.42 0.50
CA SER A 206 -12.69 -23.06 1.89
C SER A 206 -11.21 -22.71 2.15
N PRO A 207 -10.62 -21.72 1.45
CA PRO A 207 -9.23 -21.38 1.65
C PRO A 207 -9.03 -20.61 2.96
N LEU A 208 -7.79 -20.58 3.44
CA LEU A 208 -7.42 -19.94 4.69
C LEU A 208 -6.66 -18.64 4.46
N ILE A 209 -6.95 -17.64 5.29
CA ILE A 209 -6.01 -16.61 5.68
C ILE A 209 -5.56 -16.96 7.09
N ILE A 210 -4.28 -17.25 7.26
CA ILE A 210 -3.68 -17.38 8.58
C ILE A 210 -2.89 -16.12 8.90
N THR A 211 -2.86 -15.69 10.15
CA THR A 211 -1.90 -14.68 10.61
C THR A 211 -0.89 -15.30 11.57
N GLY A 212 0.22 -14.60 11.78
CA GLY A 212 1.10 -14.89 12.90
C GLY A 212 1.96 -13.70 13.25
N SER A 213 2.07 -13.44 14.54
CA SER A 213 2.93 -12.39 15.09
C SER A 213 4.38 -12.82 15.32
N LEU A 214 4.64 -14.14 15.36
CA LEU A 214 5.99 -14.73 15.33
C LEU A 214 6.29 -15.21 13.90
N MET A 215 6.65 -14.28 13.02
CA MET A 215 6.72 -14.51 11.58
C MET A 215 7.72 -15.60 11.22
N GLY A 216 8.91 -15.55 11.83
CA GLY A 216 9.94 -16.57 11.62
C GLY A 216 9.51 -17.96 12.07
N VAL A 217 8.75 -18.06 13.17
CA VAL A 217 8.19 -19.34 13.65
C VAL A 217 7.17 -19.88 12.65
N VAL A 218 6.18 -19.07 12.26
CA VAL A 218 5.14 -19.54 11.33
C VAL A 218 5.71 -19.89 9.97
N SER A 219 6.60 -19.05 9.40
CA SER A 219 7.22 -19.33 8.09
C SER A 219 8.03 -20.63 8.12
N GLU A 220 8.79 -20.91 9.19
CA GLU A 220 9.51 -22.19 9.33
C GLU A 220 8.56 -23.39 9.41
N GLU A 221 7.45 -23.26 10.14
CA GLU A 221 6.44 -24.31 10.26
C GLU A 221 5.72 -24.59 8.93
N LEU A 222 5.35 -23.54 8.20
CA LEU A 222 4.75 -23.67 6.87
C LEU A 222 5.73 -24.32 5.88
N MET A 223 6.99 -23.88 5.87
CA MET A 223 8.02 -24.44 5.00
C MET A 223 8.25 -25.94 5.26
N ARG A 224 8.27 -26.36 6.53
CA ARG A 224 8.56 -27.76 6.89
C ARG A 224 7.37 -28.68 6.78
N TRP A 225 6.20 -28.24 7.23
CA TRP A 225 5.05 -29.13 7.44
C TRP A 225 3.91 -28.89 6.45
N LEU A 226 3.81 -27.70 5.86
CA LEU A 226 2.78 -27.33 4.89
C LEU A 226 3.40 -26.73 3.61
N PRO A 227 4.45 -27.35 3.02
CA PRO A 227 5.22 -26.75 1.94
C PRO A 227 4.33 -26.48 0.74
N HIS A 228 4.52 -25.30 0.14
CA HIS A 228 3.80 -24.83 -1.05
C HIS A 228 2.27 -24.75 -0.93
N ARG A 229 1.69 -24.82 0.27
CA ARG A 229 0.22 -24.73 0.48
C ARG A 229 -0.28 -23.33 0.77
N PHE A 230 0.59 -22.48 1.28
CA PHE A 230 0.31 -21.08 1.57
C PHE A 230 1.17 -20.18 0.69
N ASP A 231 0.56 -19.15 0.14
CA ASP A 231 1.32 -18.02 -0.39
C ASP A 231 1.61 -17.06 0.78
N GLU A 232 2.89 -16.79 1.06
CA GLU A 232 3.31 -15.91 2.15
C GLU A 232 3.22 -14.45 1.71
N PHE A 233 2.48 -13.65 2.47
CA PHE A 233 2.38 -12.20 2.31
C PHE A 233 2.87 -11.51 3.57
N ILE A 234 3.94 -10.73 3.45
CA ILE A 234 4.47 -9.94 4.56
C ILE A 234 3.70 -8.62 4.63
N VAL A 235 2.99 -8.42 5.73
CA VAL A 235 2.24 -7.19 6.01
C VAL A 235 3.24 -6.06 6.27
N PRO A 236 3.29 -5.05 5.41
CA PRO A 236 4.23 -3.96 5.59
C PRO A 236 3.81 -3.06 6.77
N LYS A 237 4.73 -2.18 7.16
CA LYS A 237 4.38 -0.99 7.94
C LYS A 237 3.33 -0.17 7.20
N MET A 238 2.56 0.60 7.95
CA MET A 238 1.56 1.46 7.34
C MET A 238 2.25 2.48 6.45
N ASP A 239 1.61 2.81 5.33
CA ASP A 239 2.05 3.90 4.47
C ASP A 239 2.19 5.18 5.31
N GLU A 240 3.24 5.96 5.07
CA GLU A 240 3.55 7.13 5.90
C GLU A 240 2.41 8.15 5.92
N GLN A 241 1.77 8.40 4.78
CA GLN A 241 0.67 9.36 4.68
C GLN A 241 -0.58 8.82 5.37
N GLU A 242 -0.87 7.53 5.21
CA GLU A 242 -1.94 6.86 5.96
C GLU A 242 -1.71 6.92 7.47
N ALA A 243 -0.46 6.71 7.92
CA ALA A 243 -0.07 6.76 9.33
C ALA A 243 -0.16 8.17 9.92
N ILE A 244 0.20 9.22 9.16
CA ILE A 244 0.02 10.62 9.57
C ILE A 244 -1.46 10.92 9.76
N HIS A 245 -2.31 10.54 8.80
CA HIS A 245 -3.76 10.74 8.91
C HIS A 245 -4.36 9.96 10.10
N MET A 246 -3.94 8.72 10.30
CA MET A 246 -4.33 7.92 11.45
C MET A 246 -3.94 8.62 12.76
N THR A 247 -2.70 9.11 12.86
CA THR A 247 -2.17 9.82 14.05
C THR A 247 -2.98 11.05 14.38
N MET A 248 -3.30 11.88 13.37
CA MET A 248 -4.13 13.08 13.57
C MET A 248 -5.55 12.73 14.00
N ASN A 249 -6.16 11.71 13.40
CA ASN A 249 -7.53 11.31 13.75
C ASN A 249 -7.63 10.75 15.16
N TYR A 250 -6.76 9.81 15.53
CA TYR A 250 -6.70 9.29 16.89
C TYR A 250 -6.26 10.36 17.90
N GLY A 251 -5.39 11.29 17.48
CA GLY A 251 -5.05 12.49 18.24
C GLY A 251 -6.31 13.26 18.66
N LYS A 252 -7.17 13.56 17.69
CA LYS A 252 -8.46 14.23 17.95
C LYS A 252 -9.38 13.41 18.86
N ILE A 253 -9.48 12.10 18.64
CA ILE A 253 -10.33 11.20 19.45
C ILE A 253 -9.88 11.22 20.92
N TYR A 254 -8.57 11.19 21.18
CA TYR A 254 -8.00 11.23 22.52
C TYR A 254 -7.72 12.64 23.05
N SER A 255 -8.26 13.68 22.39
CA SER A 255 -8.15 15.09 22.81
C SER A 255 -6.72 15.66 22.83
N HIS A 256 -5.85 15.16 21.94
CA HIS A 256 -4.55 15.75 21.65
C HIS A 256 -4.66 16.90 20.64
N SER A 257 -3.71 17.84 20.70
CA SER A 257 -3.61 18.98 19.78
C SER A 257 -2.48 18.77 18.77
N ILE A 258 -2.59 17.72 17.95
CA ILE A 258 -1.51 17.28 17.04
C ILE A 258 -1.57 18.02 15.71
N THR A 259 -0.49 18.70 15.36
CA THR A 259 -0.27 19.28 14.02
C THR A 259 0.25 18.22 13.04
N PRO A 260 0.18 18.43 11.71
CA PRO A 260 0.76 17.50 10.73
C PRO A 260 2.26 17.23 10.95
N GLU A 261 3.03 18.24 11.38
CA GLU A 261 4.46 18.12 11.66
C GLU A 261 4.70 17.24 12.89
N THR A 262 3.90 17.43 13.94
CA THR A 262 3.96 16.59 15.14
C THR A 262 3.52 15.16 14.82
N ALA A 263 2.51 14.97 13.96
CA ALA A 263 2.07 13.66 13.50
C ALA A 263 3.17 12.95 12.71
N SER A 264 3.83 13.64 11.77
CA SER A 264 4.96 13.09 11.02
C SER A 264 6.12 12.70 11.94
N TYR A 265 6.40 13.50 12.98
CA TYR A 265 7.38 13.14 14.01
C TYR A 265 6.98 11.87 14.79
N ILE A 266 5.73 11.76 15.24
CA ILE A 266 5.22 10.56 15.94
C ILE A 266 5.34 9.32 15.05
N VAL A 267 4.92 9.45 13.79
CA VAL A 267 5.00 8.40 12.77
C VAL A 267 6.46 7.95 12.58
N TYR A 268 7.39 8.90 12.51
CA TYR A 268 8.83 8.63 12.44
C TYR A 268 9.36 7.86 13.66
N ILE A 269 9.10 8.31 14.90
CA ILE A 269 9.63 7.67 16.11
C ILE A 269 8.99 6.30 16.39
N THR A 270 7.79 6.05 15.86
CA THR A 270 7.09 4.77 15.93
C THR A 270 7.29 3.88 14.70
N ASN A 271 8.07 4.36 13.72
CA ASN A 271 8.36 3.69 12.46
C ASN A 271 7.09 3.21 11.72
N ASN A 272 6.07 4.06 11.73
CA ASN A 272 4.77 3.86 11.07
C ASN A 272 4.06 2.56 11.50
N VAL A 273 4.38 2.02 12.70
CA VAL A 273 3.71 0.84 13.25
C VAL A 273 2.40 1.28 13.91
N PRO A 274 1.22 0.91 13.37
CA PRO A 274 -0.06 1.47 13.82
C PRO A 274 -0.33 1.29 15.31
N GLY A 275 -0.08 0.11 15.87
CA GLY A 275 -0.31 -0.12 17.29
C GLY A 275 0.65 0.66 18.19
N ARG A 276 1.88 0.97 17.74
CA ARG A 276 2.79 1.86 18.49
C ARG A 276 2.30 3.30 18.50
N ILE A 277 1.73 3.77 17.39
CA ILE A 277 1.06 5.08 17.31
C ILE A 277 -0.12 5.12 18.29
N ILE A 278 -0.94 4.06 18.34
CA ILE A 278 -2.05 3.96 19.30
C ILE A 278 -1.53 3.93 20.73
N ASP A 279 -0.49 3.16 21.02
CA ASP A 279 0.11 3.09 22.35
C ASP A 279 0.59 4.49 22.77
N MET A 280 1.24 5.25 21.87
CA MET A 280 1.65 6.65 22.07
C MET A 280 0.49 7.60 22.38
N LEU A 281 -0.65 7.47 21.71
CA LEU A 281 -1.80 8.39 21.84
C LEU A 281 -2.81 7.96 22.91
N SER A 282 -2.78 6.71 23.36
CA SER A 282 -3.77 6.22 24.31
C SER A 282 -3.60 6.91 25.67
N PRO A 283 -4.69 7.43 26.27
CA PRO A 283 -4.62 8.11 27.56
C PRO A 283 -4.27 7.10 28.67
N LYS A 284 -3.28 7.47 29.49
CA LYS A 284 -2.83 6.70 30.66
C LYS A 284 -2.57 7.66 31.82
N PHE A 285 -2.74 7.18 33.05
CA PHE A 285 -2.45 7.98 34.24
C PHE A 285 -0.97 8.38 34.25
N GLY A 286 -0.70 9.68 34.37
CA GLY A 286 0.65 10.24 34.36
C GLY A 286 1.28 10.42 32.98
N LYS A 287 0.58 10.09 31.89
CA LYS A 287 1.09 10.28 30.52
C LYS A 287 0.70 11.65 29.97
N THR A 288 1.67 12.35 29.39
CA THR A 288 1.52 13.72 28.87
C THR A 288 0.62 13.75 27.62
N LEU A 289 -0.26 14.75 27.54
CA LEU A 289 -1.00 15.06 26.31
C LEU A 289 -0.07 15.68 25.27
N ILE A 290 -0.08 15.12 24.06
CA ILE A 290 0.77 15.58 22.97
C ILE A 290 0.18 16.81 22.27
N SER A 291 1.00 17.85 22.12
CA SER A 291 0.69 19.08 21.38
C SER A 291 1.85 19.56 20.49
N ASN A 292 3.05 18.99 20.67
CA ASN A 292 4.28 19.31 19.96
C ASN A 292 5.26 18.12 20.06
N THR A 293 6.44 18.23 19.46
CA THR A 293 7.45 17.15 19.46
C THR A 293 8.00 16.86 20.86
N GLU A 294 8.19 17.88 21.71
CA GLU A 294 8.68 17.71 23.09
C GLU A 294 7.71 16.89 23.95
N SER A 295 6.42 17.22 23.91
CA SER A 295 5.37 16.45 24.60
C SER A 295 5.22 15.04 24.02
N ALA A 296 5.49 14.84 22.72
CA ALA A 296 5.58 13.51 22.12
C ALA A 296 6.77 12.71 22.69
N ASP A 297 7.94 13.32 22.86
CA ASP A 297 9.09 12.66 23.48
C ASP A 297 8.84 12.29 24.95
N HIS A 298 8.15 13.15 25.70
CA HIS A 298 7.71 12.84 27.06
C HIS A 298 6.73 11.65 27.10
N ALA A 299 5.77 11.61 26.17
CA ALA A 299 4.86 10.48 26.04
C ALA A 299 5.60 9.18 25.66
N LEU A 300 6.60 9.26 24.78
CA LEU A 300 7.42 8.10 24.42
C LEU A 300 8.29 7.63 25.58
N LYS A 301 8.87 8.56 26.35
CA LYS A 301 9.64 8.25 27.55
C LYS A 301 8.82 7.43 28.53
N TYR A 302 7.59 7.87 28.80
CA TYR A 302 6.64 7.11 29.62
C TYR A 302 6.45 5.68 29.09
N GLU A 303 6.21 5.54 27.78
CA GLU A 303 5.96 4.24 27.15
C GLU A 303 7.15 3.27 27.22
N VAL A 304 8.39 3.76 27.13
CA VAL A 304 9.60 2.92 27.15
C VAL A 304 10.15 2.66 28.55
N GLU A 305 9.79 3.46 29.56
CA GLU A 305 10.18 3.27 30.97
C GLU A 305 9.24 2.33 31.71
N GLY A 306 7.94 2.41 31.45
CA GLY A 306 6.94 1.61 32.18
C GLY A 306 5.58 1.49 31.51
N GLY A 307 5.44 1.91 30.26
CA GLY A 307 4.18 1.80 29.53
C GLY A 307 4.03 0.52 28.73
N THR A 308 3.03 0.51 27.85
CA THR A 308 2.66 -0.65 27.04
C THR A 308 3.76 -1.03 26.07
N ILE A 309 4.45 -0.06 25.46
CA ILE A 309 5.54 -0.34 24.51
C ILE A 309 6.65 -1.17 25.16
N LYS A 310 7.06 -0.82 26.38
CA LYS A 310 8.05 -1.60 27.14
C LYS A 310 7.58 -3.01 27.40
N HIS A 311 6.37 -3.17 27.95
CA HIS A 311 5.83 -4.50 28.28
C HIS A 311 5.75 -5.42 27.06
N ASP A 312 5.30 -4.89 25.91
CA ASP A 312 5.23 -5.66 24.67
C ASP A 312 6.63 -6.14 24.22
N TRP A 313 7.65 -5.30 24.36
CA TRP A 313 9.03 -5.69 24.02
C TRP A 313 9.63 -6.66 25.03
N ASP A 314 9.41 -6.46 26.33
CA ASP A 314 9.89 -7.34 27.39
C ASP A 314 9.37 -8.78 27.16
N GLU A 315 8.12 -8.94 26.75
CA GLU A 315 7.53 -10.25 26.45
C GLU A 315 8.26 -10.96 25.29
N TYR A 316 8.50 -10.25 24.18
CA TYR A 316 9.26 -10.77 23.04
C TYR A 316 10.69 -11.15 23.41
N LEU A 317 11.36 -10.26 24.16
CA LEU A 317 12.71 -10.49 24.63
C LEU A 317 12.77 -11.72 25.54
N MET A 318 11.81 -11.88 26.46
CA MET A 318 11.72 -13.08 27.30
C MET A 318 11.55 -14.37 26.49
N LEU A 319 10.75 -14.35 25.42
CA LEU A 319 10.59 -15.51 24.53
C LEU A 319 11.90 -15.86 23.82
N ALA A 320 12.59 -14.86 23.27
CA ALA A 320 13.88 -15.05 22.59
C ALA A 320 14.98 -15.50 23.57
N MET A 321 15.04 -14.90 24.76
CA MET A 321 16.04 -15.19 25.80
C MET A 321 15.94 -16.62 26.35
N LYS A 322 14.73 -17.20 26.39
CA LYS A 322 14.58 -18.63 26.76
C LYS A 322 15.24 -19.57 25.74
N ALA A 323 15.42 -19.13 24.50
CA ALA A 323 15.95 -19.94 23.41
C ALA A 323 17.44 -19.71 23.12
N VAL A 324 18.03 -18.60 23.57
CA VAL A 324 19.39 -18.14 23.19
C VAL A 324 20.25 -17.85 24.43
N ASN A 325 21.58 -17.92 24.29
CA ASN A 325 22.50 -17.40 25.29
C ASN A 325 22.34 -15.87 25.45
N ASP A 326 21.93 -15.45 26.65
CA ASP A 326 21.39 -14.12 26.91
C ASP A 326 22.40 -12.96 26.67
N ILE A 327 23.68 -13.17 26.98
CA ILE A 327 24.67 -12.08 26.94
C ILE A 327 25.05 -11.68 25.50
N ASN A 328 25.35 -12.65 24.64
CA ASN A 328 25.72 -12.37 23.25
C ASN A 328 24.53 -11.89 22.44
N MET A 329 23.34 -12.45 22.69
CA MET A 329 22.09 -12.02 22.08
C MET A 329 21.85 -10.52 22.24
N ARG A 330 21.95 -10.00 23.48
CA ARG A 330 21.72 -8.58 23.78
C ARG A 330 22.74 -7.69 23.10
N LYS A 331 24.03 -8.06 23.13
CA LYS A 331 25.10 -7.31 22.47
C LYS A 331 24.86 -7.21 20.96
N MET A 332 24.55 -8.33 20.31
CA MET A 332 24.30 -8.37 18.86
C MET A 332 23.07 -7.56 18.48
N THR A 333 21.98 -7.73 19.24
CA THR A 333 20.74 -6.99 19.01
C THR A 333 20.96 -5.49 19.14
N TRP A 334 21.65 -5.05 20.20
CA TRP A 334 21.96 -3.64 20.38
C TRP A 334 22.86 -3.09 19.27
N PHE A 335 23.93 -3.81 18.91
CA PHE A 335 24.82 -3.40 17.82
C PHE A 335 24.03 -3.20 16.53
N LEU A 336 23.22 -4.19 16.14
CA LEU A 336 22.39 -4.14 14.96
C LEU A 336 21.35 -3.00 15.00
N CYS A 337 20.74 -2.73 16.16
CA CYS A 337 19.81 -1.62 16.33
C CYS A 337 20.49 -0.24 16.35
N ARG A 338 21.76 -0.16 16.78
CA ARG A 338 22.55 1.07 16.73
C ARG A 338 22.91 1.43 15.29
N HIS A 339 23.23 0.42 14.48
CA HIS A 339 23.56 0.53 13.07
C HIS A 339 22.30 0.38 12.18
N GLU A 340 21.25 1.15 12.49
CA GLU A 340 19.99 1.13 11.74
C GLU A 340 20.23 1.43 10.25
N GLY A 341 19.70 0.59 9.36
CA GLY A 341 19.91 0.72 7.91
C GLY A 341 21.10 -0.08 7.36
N GLU A 342 21.99 -0.56 8.22
CA GLU A 342 23.17 -1.35 7.84
C GLU A 342 22.91 -2.86 7.94
N TRP A 343 23.63 -3.63 7.13
CA TRP A 343 23.47 -5.08 7.02
C TRP A 343 24.82 -5.77 7.08
N PHE A 344 24.99 -6.69 8.02
CA PHE A 344 26.27 -7.32 8.32
C PHE A 344 26.23 -8.82 8.04
N TYR A 345 27.28 -9.38 7.45
CA TYR A 345 27.46 -10.83 7.50
C TYR A 345 27.87 -11.27 8.91
N PRO A 346 27.58 -12.52 9.32
CA PRO A 346 27.98 -13.02 10.63
C PRO A 346 29.48 -12.83 10.95
N MET A 347 30.37 -13.04 9.97
CA MET A 347 31.81 -12.85 10.18
C MET A 347 32.19 -11.38 10.42
N ASP A 348 31.48 -10.44 9.78
CA ASP A 348 31.70 -9.02 10.03
C ASP A 348 31.24 -8.65 11.44
N LEU A 349 30.07 -9.12 11.87
CA LEU A 349 29.60 -8.92 13.25
C LEU A 349 30.59 -9.44 14.29
N LYS A 350 31.10 -10.66 14.08
CA LYS A 350 32.10 -11.26 14.96
C LYS A 350 33.35 -10.40 15.09
N ARG A 351 33.84 -9.83 13.98
CA ARG A 351 35.01 -8.97 13.93
C ARG A 351 34.76 -7.61 14.58
N GLU A 352 33.71 -6.91 14.16
CA GLU A 352 33.37 -5.56 14.64
C GLU A 352 33.11 -5.55 16.15
N MET A 353 32.44 -6.59 16.66
CA MET A 353 32.08 -6.70 18.07
C MET A 353 33.09 -7.49 18.91
N SER A 354 34.16 -8.03 18.29
CA SER A 354 35.15 -8.89 18.94
C SER A 354 34.50 -10.04 19.75
N LEU A 355 33.51 -10.72 19.16
CA LEU A 355 32.76 -11.78 19.85
C LEU A 355 33.59 -13.07 19.98
N ASP A 356 33.74 -13.55 21.21
CA ASP A 356 34.33 -14.85 21.51
C ASP A 356 33.28 -15.97 21.39
N ILE A 357 32.89 -16.26 20.15
CA ILE A 357 31.89 -17.28 19.78
C ILE A 357 32.33 -17.98 18.51
N ASP A 358 32.13 -19.28 18.40
CA ASP A 358 32.40 -20.01 17.16
C ASP A 358 31.40 -19.64 16.05
N ASP A 359 31.80 -19.82 14.80
CA ASP A 359 31.02 -19.35 13.65
C ASP A 359 29.68 -20.06 13.49
N GLN A 360 29.61 -21.35 13.87
CA GLN A 360 28.38 -22.13 13.77
C GLN A 360 27.38 -21.65 14.82
N LYS A 361 27.83 -21.53 16.08
CA LYS A 361 27.01 -21.03 17.17
C LYS A 361 26.56 -19.59 16.92
N LEU A 362 27.39 -18.72 16.35
CA LEU A 362 26.97 -17.37 15.96
C LEU A 362 25.82 -17.39 14.95
N ARG A 363 25.90 -18.26 13.93
CA ARG A 363 24.83 -18.41 12.94
C ARG A 363 23.56 -18.97 13.56
N ASP A 364 23.67 -19.90 14.50
CA ASP A 364 22.54 -20.46 15.23
C ASP A 364 21.88 -19.40 16.11
N GLU A 365 22.66 -18.62 16.86
CA GLU A 365 22.15 -17.51 17.70
C GLU A 365 21.49 -16.41 16.83
N LEU A 366 22.10 -16.01 15.71
CA LEU A 366 21.50 -15.07 14.75
C LEU A 366 20.24 -15.65 14.08
N GLY A 367 20.22 -16.95 13.81
CA GLY A 367 19.06 -17.66 13.29
C GLY A 367 17.88 -17.63 14.26
N LEU A 368 18.14 -17.83 15.56
CA LEU A 368 17.13 -17.73 16.62
C LEU A 368 16.64 -16.28 16.79
N LEU A 369 17.55 -15.31 16.80
CA LEU A 369 17.20 -13.88 16.84
C LEU A 369 16.25 -13.49 15.68
N TYR A 370 16.53 -14.00 14.48
CA TYR A 370 15.68 -13.78 13.31
C TYR A 370 14.33 -14.50 13.47
N LYS A 371 14.35 -15.75 13.94
CA LYS A 371 13.13 -16.56 14.15
C LYS A 371 12.13 -15.90 15.10
N TYR A 372 12.62 -15.23 16.14
CA TYR A 372 11.80 -14.51 17.12
C TYR A 372 11.60 -13.03 16.77
N ASP A 373 11.88 -12.64 15.51
CA ASP A 373 11.68 -11.29 14.97
C ASP A 373 12.42 -10.17 15.73
N ILE A 374 13.54 -10.49 16.40
CA ILE A 374 14.41 -9.54 17.14
C ILE A 374 15.48 -8.91 16.23
N VAL A 375 15.78 -9.55 15.09
CA VAL A 375 16.63 -9.00 14.02
C VAL A 375 16.00 -9.27 12.66
N GLU A 376 16.50 -8.59 11.63
CA GLU A 376 16.09 -8.83 10.25
C GLU A 376 17.17 -9.57 9.48
N LYS A 377 16.77 -10.27 8.41
CA LYS A 377 17.69 -11.02 7.55
C LYS A 377 17.43 -10.69 6.09
N ASN A 378 18.49 -10.35 5.37
CA ASN A 378 18.45 -10.10 3.94
C ASN A 378 19.69 -10.70 3.27
N GLN A 379 19.50 -11.63 2.32
CA GLN A 379 20.58 -12.24 1.54
C GLN A 379 21.76 -12.77 2.39
N GLY A 380 21.46 -13.37 3.54
CA GLY A 380 22.45 -13.93 4.47
C GLY A 380 23.14 -12.90 5.38
N ARG A 381 22.75 -11.64 5.30
CA ARG A 381 23.14 -10.55 6.21
C ARG A 381 22.07 -10.32 7.25
N TYR A 382 22.47 -9.79 8.40
CA TYR A 382 21.61 -9.46 9.51
C TYR A 382 21.62 -7.96 9.77
N GLY A 383 20.45 -7.41 10.08
CA GLY A 383 20.21 -6.00 10.37
C GLY A 383 19.38 -5.86 11.64
N GLY A 384 19.40 -4.67 12.25
CA GLY A 384 18.53 -4.39 13.40
C GLY A 384 17.06 -4.43 13.01
N VAL A 385 16.19 -4.80 13.94
CA VAL A 385 14.76 -4.55 13.78
C VAL A 385 14.55 -3.07 13.53
N PHE A 386 13.93 -2.71 12.41
CA PHE A 386 13.47 -1.35 12.16
C PHE A 386 12.19 -1.08 12.97
N ASP A 387 12.30 -1.07 14.29
CA ASP A 387 11.34 -0.45 15.21
C ASP A 387 12.17 0.34 16.23
N ARG A 388 12.14 1.67 16.08
CA ARG A 388 12.95 2.59 16.87
C ARG A 388 12.56 2.57 18.35
N THR A 389 11.39 2.03 18.69
CA THR A 389 10.97 1.84 20.09
C THR A 389 11.73 0.71 20.77
N LEU A 390 12.14 -0.35 20.05
CA LEU A 390 12.93 -1.45 20.62
C LEU A 390 14.29 -0.94 21.10
N LYS A 391 14.97 -0.18 20.23
CA LYS A 391 16.23 0.48 20.56
C LYS A 391 16.10 1.30 21.84
N LYS A 392 15.01 2.07 21.98
CA LYS A 392 14.74 2.87 23.17
C LYS A 392 14.47 2.03 24.41
N VAL A 393 13.71 0.93 24.30
CA VAL A 393 13.52 -0.01 25.43
C VAL A 393 14.85 -0.60 25.88
N PHE A 394 15.70 -1.03 24.93
CA PHE A 394 17.04 -1.54 25.25
C PHE A 394 17.90 -0.51 25.99
N MET A 395 17.95 0.70 25.45
CA MET A 395 18.71 1.79 26.03
C MET A 395 18.18 2.23 27.39
N THR A 396 16.88 2.20 27.62
CA THR A 396 16.33 2.63 28.90
C THR A 396 16.56 1.59 29.99
N ASN A 397 16.35 0.30 29.68
CA ASN A 397 16.18 -0.73 30.70
C ASN A 397 17.34 -1.72 30.85
N TYR A 398 18.33 -1.71 29.94
CA TYR A 398 19.42 -2.70 29.94
C TYR A 398 20.81 -2.05 29.81
N ARG A 399 20.98 -0.83 30.34
CA ARG A 399 22.22 -0.02 30.24
C ARG A 399 23.43 -0.68 30.89
N ASP A 400 23.20 -1.28 32.05
CA ASP A 400 24.17 -2.02 32.86
C ASP A 400 24.80 -3.16 32.06
N ILE A 401 23.99 -3.87 31.27
CA ILE A 401 24.41 -5.01 30.45
C ILE A 401 25.12 -4.55 29.17
N LEU A 402 24.81 -3.35 28.68
CA LEU A 402 25.40 -2.77 27.46
C LEU A 402 26.69 -1.99 27.70
N GLY A 403 27.09 -1.75 28.96
CA GLY A 403 28.34 -1.07 29.31
C GLY A 403 28.41 0.39 28.84
N LEU A 404 27.27 1.08 28.78
CA LEU A 404 27.17 2.45 28.25
C LEU A 404 27.47 3.50 29.34
N PRO A 405 28.31 4.53 29.09
CA PRO A 405 28.59 5.60 30.06
C PRO A 405 27.36 6.50 30.32
N ASP A 406 27.14 6.90 31.58
CA ASP A 406 25.99 7.73 32.01
C ASP A 406 25.88 9.10 31.31
N LYS A 407 26.99 9.65 30.81
CA LYS A 407 27.04 10.98 30.17
C LYS A 407 26.64 10.98 28.69
N ASP A 408 26.96 9.91 27.95
CA ASP A 408 26.54 9.75 26.55
C ASP A 408 25.03 9.46 26.46
N PHE A 409 24.42 9.08 27.58
CA PHE A 409 23.06 8.59 27.69
C PHE A 409 21.97 9.67 27.58
N ASP A 410 22.08 10.76 28.35
CA ASP A 410 21.06 11.83 28.41
C ASP A 410 21.05 12.70 27.14
N GLU A 411 22.22 12.88 26.53
CA GLU A 411 22.41 13.67 25.31
C GLU A 411 21.87 12.91 24.07
N TYR A 412 22.06 11.59 24.04
CA TYR A 412 21.52 10.70 23.01
C TYR A 412 19.99 10.58 23.07
N PHE A 413 19.40 10.55 24.28
CA PHE A 413 17.95 10.38 24.45
C PHE A 413 17.14 11.62 24.00
N ARG A 414 17.65 12.84 24.20
CA ARG A 414 16.90 14.10 23.96
C ARG A 414 17.10 14.70 22.57
N ASN A 415 18.26 14.51 21.94
CA ASN A 415 18.58 15.19 20.69
C ASN A 415 18.46 14.30 19.44
N ASP A 416 18.60 12.98 19.53
CA ASP A 416 18.80 12.13 18.34
C ASP A 416 17.50 11.88 17.55
N SER A 417 16.36 11.70 18.21
CA SER A 417 15.10 11.41 17.50
C SER A 417 14.64 12.58 16.63
N LEU A 418 14.70 13.80 17.15
CA LEU A 418 14.38 15.00 16.37
C LEU A 418 15.50 15.32 15.37
N LEU A 419 16.77 15.17 15.73
CA LEU A 419 17.88 15.43 14.81
C LEU A 419 17.88 14.46 13.62
N ASP A 420 17.72 13.17 13.86
CA ASP A 420 17.65 12.17 12.80
C ASP A 420 16.37 12.31 11.97
N TYR A 421 15.24 12.63 12.61
CA TYR A 421 14.03 13.01 11.90
C TYR A 421 14.28 14.19 10.96
N LEU A 422 14.93 15.25 11.45
CA LEU A 422 15.23 16.42 10.64
C LEU A 422 16.23 16.11 9.53
N LYS A 423 17.27 15.30 9.76
CA LYS A 423 18.21 14.85 8.73
C LYS A 423 17.51 14.03 7.64
N GLU A 424 16.72 13.03 8.04
CA GLU A 424 15.98 12.18 7.11
C GLU A 424 14.94 13.02 6.35
N ARG A 425 14.27 13.96 7.02
CA ARG A 425 13.32 14.88 6.40
C ARG A 425 14.00 15.83 5.41
N ILE A 426 15.16 16.38 5.73
CA ILE A 426 15.95 17.20 4.80
C ILE A 426 16.28 16.37 3.56
N LYS A 427 16.81 15.15 3.73
CA LYS A 427 17.13 14.25 2.61
C LYS A 427 15.89 13.92 1.76
N GLN A 428 14.74 13.64 2.39
CA GLN A 428 13.49 13.39 1.68
C GLN A 428 13.02 14.62 0.89
N LEU A 429 13.14 15.82 1.47
CA LEU A 429 12.79 17.07 0.81
C LEU A 429 13.74 17.37 -0.35
N GLU A 430 15.03 17.10 -0.21
CA GLU A 430 16.03 17.20 -1.29
C GLU A 430 15.67 16.27 -2.45
N LEU A 431 15.38 15.00 -2.17
CA LEU A 431 14.92 14.04 -3.19
C LEU A 431 13.61 14.51 -3.85
N GLY A 432 12.66 15.03 -3.07
CA GLY A 432 11.41 15.58 -3.58
C GLY A 432 11.60 16.79 -4.50
N LEU A 433 12.63 17.62 -4.24
CA LEU A 433 13.01 18.72 -5.11
C LEU A 433 13.59 18.21 -6.44
N GLU A 434 14.45 17.18 -6.40
CA GLU A 434 14.97 16.54 -7.62
C GLU A 434 13.84 15.96 -8.48
N ASP A 435 12.90 15.23 -7.88
CA ASP A 435 11.72 14.69 -8.56
C ASP A 435 10.83 15.80 -9.13
N ALA A 436 10.62 16.88 -8.38
CA ALA A 436 9.87 18.05 -8.84
C ALA A 436 10.53 18.71 -10.06
N ASP A 437 11.86 18.78 -10.09
CA ASP A 437 12.59 19.33 -11.24
C ASP A 437 12.54 18.41 -12.46
N ILE A 438 12.58 17.09 -12.28
CA ILE A 438 12.33 16.10 -13.35
C ILE A 438 10.92 16.29 -13.92
N LEU A 439 9.91 16.39 -13.06
CA LEU A 439 8.51 16.59 -13.48
C LEU A 439 8.30 17.94 -14.17
N ARG A 440 8.93 19.02 -13.71
CA ARG A 440 8.89 20.34 -14.38
C ARG A 440 9.49 20.28 -15.77
N ASN A 441 10.63 19.59 -15.93
CA ASN A 441 11.25 19.40 -17.24
C ASN A 441 10.34 18.61 -18.18
N LYS A 442 9.74 17.52 -17.69
CA LYS A 442 8.78 16.72 -18.46
C LYS A 442 7.54 17.54 -18.85
N LEU A 443 7.00 18.33 -17.92
CA LEU A 443 5.87 19.23 -18.17
C LEU A 443 6.21 20.27 -19.24
N LYS A 444 7.41 20.85 -19.20
CA LYS A 444 7.88 21.84 -20.20
C LYS A 444 7.95 21.25 -21.60
N VAL A 445 8.44 20.02 -21.74
CA VAL A 445 8.46 19.28 -23.02
C VAL A 445 7.03 19.05 -23.52
N LEU A 446 6.16 18.49 -22.68
CA LEU A 446 4.76 18.21 -23.05
C LEU A 446 3.98 19.48 -23.40
N GLN A 447 4.23 20.60 -22.72
CA GLN A 447 3.66 21.90 -23.06
C GLN A 447 4.15 22.40 -24.42
N GLY A 448 5.44 22.18 -24.74
CA GLY A 448 6.01 22.44 -26.06
C GLY A 448 5.31 21.66 -27.16
N ASP A 449 5.17 20.35 -26.99
CA ASP A 449 4.50 19.45 -27.93
C ASP A 449 3.03 19.83 -28.14
N HIS A 450 2.31 20.09 -27.05
CA HIS A 450 0.91 20.54 -27.10
C HIS A 450 0.73 21.86 -27.84
N ASN A 451 1.64 22.82 -27.63
CA ASN A 451 1.60 24.10 -28.33
C ASN A 451 1.92 23.93 -29.82
N ASN A 452 2.84 23.04 -30.18
CA ASN A 452 3.13 22.72 -31.57
C ASN A 452 1.92 22.09 -32.28
N LEU A 453 1.27 21.10 -31.64
CA LEU A 453 0.03 20.49 -32.13
C LEU A 453 -1.10 21.52 -32.31
N LYS A 454 -1.25 22.45 -31.36
CA LYS A 454 -2.21 23.57 -31.49
C LYS A 454 -1.90 24.50 -32.66
N GLY A 455 -0.61 24.71 -32.97
CA GLY A 455 -0.16 25.45 -34.14
C GLY A 455 -0.60 24.77 -35.43
N HIS A 456 -0.21 23.50 -35.61
CA HIS A 456 -0.57 22.70 -36.78
C HIS A 456 -2.08 22.52 -36.98
N TYR A 457 -2.84 22.37 -35.89
CA TYR A 457 -4.29 22.34 -35.98
C TYR A 457 -4.86 23.66 -36.52
N TYR A 458 -4.34 24.79 -36.05
CA TYR A 458 -4.77 26.10 -36.50
C TYR A 458 -4.43 26.34 -37.98
N GLU A 459 -3.23 25.95 -38.43
CA GLU A 459 -2.83 25.98 -39.84
C GLU A 459 -3.81 25.20 -40.73
N ARG A 460 -4.20 23.99 -40.32
CA ARG A 460 -5.18 23.18 -41.05
C ARG A 460 -6.57 23.83 -41.11
N VAL A 461 -7.01 24.46 -40.03
CA VAL A 461 -8.28 25.22 -40.02
C VAL A 461 -8.22 26.39 -41.01
N ILE A 462 -7.12 27.14 -41.05
CA ILE A 462 -6.93 28.23 -42.01
C ILE A 462 -6.90 27.71 -43.45
N LEU A 463 -6.17 26.62 -43.72
CA LEU A 463 -6.14 25.99 -45.03
C LEU A 463 -7.54 25.58 -45.50
N LEU A 464 -8.32 24.88 -44.67
CA LEU A 464 -9.68 24.47 -45.01
C LEU A 464 -10.60 25.66 -45.32
N ARG A 465 -10.44 26.78 -44.61
CA ARG A 465 -11.19 28.01 -44.88
C ARG A 465 -10.83 28.61 -46.24
N LEU A 466 -9.56 28.59 -46.61
CA LEU A 466 -9.09 29.08 -47.91
C LEU A 466 -9.60 28.20 -49.05
N ILE A 467 -9.53 26.87 -48.90
CA ILE A 467 -10.11 25.92 -49.85
C ILE A 467 -11.62 26.17 -50.00
N LYS A 468 -12.33 26.36 -48.89
CA LYS A 468 -13.76 26.72 -48.91
C LYS A 468 -14.01 28.06 -49.60
N SER A 469 -13.09 29.04 -49.48
CA SER A 469 -13.17 30.32 -50.19
C SER A 469 -13.01 30.17 -51.70
N ILE A 470 -12.08 29.30 -52.14
CA ILE A 470 -11.88 28.93 -53.55
C ILE A 470 -13.16 28.30 -54.12
N ILE A 471 -13.71 27.29 -53.43
CA ILE A 471 -14.93 26.58 -53.83
C ILE A 471 -16.11 27.53 -53.98
N ASN A 472 -16.29 28.45 -53.03
CA ASN A 472 -17.42 29.37 -53.01
C ASN A 472 -17.22 30.63 -53.89
N LYS A 473 -16.09 30.76 -54.59
CA LYS A 473 -15.74 31.93 -55.43
C LYS A 473 -15.87 33.28 -54.70
N LYS A 474 -15.50 33.34 -53.42
CA LYS A 474 -15.71 34.53 -52.57
C LYS A 474 -14.79 35.73 -52.87
N GLY A 475 -13.91 35.64 -53.87
CA GLY A 475 -12.96 36.71 -54.22
C GLY A 475 -11.86 36.93 -53.15
N GLY A 476 -11.07 38.00 -53.29
CA GLY A 476 -10.04 38.40 -52.32
C GLY A 476 -8.75 37.56 -52.40
N LEU A 477 -8.27 37.06 -51.26
CA LEU A 477 -6.98 36.33 -51.18
C LEU A 477 -6.88 35.16 -52.16
N THR A 478 -7.98 34.45 -52.38
CA THR A 478 -8.04 33.26 -53.23
C THR A 478 -8.53 33.53 -54.66
N GLU A 479 -8.69 34.79 -55.04
CA GLU A 479 -9.18 35.18 -56.37
C GLU A 479 -8.24 34.73 -57.49
N GLY A 480 -8.76 34.13 -58.56
CA GLY A 480 -7.95 33.61 -59.67
C GLY A 480 -7.33 32.23 -59.43
N ILE A 481 -7.64 31.58 -58.31
CA ILE A 481 -7.29 30.17 -58.06
C ILE A 481 -8.47 29.29 -58.47
N SER A 482 -8.22 28.34 -59.38
CA SER A 482 -9.26 27.43 -59.88
C SER A 482 -9.59 26.35 -58.86
N VAL A 483 -10.87 26.00 -58.72
CA VAL A 483 -11.32 24.86 -57.90
C VAL A 483 -10.76 23.53 -58.44
N THR A 484 -10.48 23.46 -59.74
CA THR A 484 -9.99 22.24 -60.41
C THR A 484 -8.47 22.21 -60.58
N ASP A 485 -7.75 23.28 -60.22
CA ASP A 485 -6.33 23.42 -60.51
C ASP A 485 -5.62 24.28 -59.44
N PHE A 486 -5.41 23.65 -58.28
CA PHE A 486 -4.57 24.19 -57.20
C PHE A 486 -3.89 23.06 -56.39
N SER A 487 -2.75 23.37 -55.79
CA SER A 487 -2.06 22.50 -54.84
C SER A 487 -1.78 23.25 -53.53
N TYR A 488 -1.51 22.52 -52.45
CA TYR A 488 -1.12 23.11 -51.18
C TYR A 488 0.02 22.33 -50.51
N LYS A 489 0.82 23.04 -49.71
CA LYS A 489 1.81 22.48 -48.79
C LYS A 489 1.67 23.15 -47.42
N LEU A 490 1.62 22.33 -46.38
CA LEU A 490 1.82 22.77 -45.00
C LEU A 490 3.30 22.67 -44.68
N SER A 491 3.83 23.58 -43.87
CA SER A 491 5.22 23.55 -43.42
C SER A 491 6.23 23.50 -44.58
N ALA A 492 6.14 24.47 -45.49
CA ALA A 492 7.00 24.50 -46.66
C ALA A 492 8.42 24.99 -46.30
N PHE A 493 9.39 24.08 -46.31
CA PHE A 493 10.79 24.40 -46.00
C PHE A 493 11.57 24.96 -47.21
N LEU A 494 12.32 26.01 -46.94
CA LEU A 494 13.40 26.59 -47.76
C LEU A 494 14.70 25.81 -47.52
N GLU A 495 15.62 25.81 -48.50
CA GLU A 495 16.94 25.16 -48.36
C GLU A 495 17.76 25.71 -47.20
N SER A 496 17.51 26.96 -46.79
CA SER A 496 18.15 27.57 -45.62
C SER A 496 17.54 27.14 -44.26
N GLY A 497 16.66 26.14 -44.23
CA GLY A 497 15.99 25.66 -43.01
C GLY A 497 14.82 26.53 -42.52
N ASN A 498 14.43 27.56 -43.26
CA ASN A 498 13.29 28.43 -42.90
C ASN A 498 11.96 27.84 -43.39
N GLU A 499 10.90 27.95 -42.59
CA GLU A 499 9.57 27.41 -42.90
C GLU A 499 8.56 28.52 -43.27
N ILE A 500 7.62 28.19 -44.15
CA ILE A 500 6.37 28.94 -44.41
C ILE A 500 5.19 28.02 -44.04
N ASP A 501 4.32 28.48 -43.14
CA ASP A 501 3.27 27.64 -42.54
C ASP A 501 2.31 27.05 -43.59
N ILE A 502 1.84 27.87 -44.54
CA ILE A 502 0.97 27.41 -45.64
C ILE A 502 1.41 28.03 -46.97
N VAL A 503 1.57 27.19 -47.99
CA VAL A 503 1.73 27.60 -49.39
C VAL A 503 0.59 27.01 -50.20
N LEU A 504 -0.19 27.87 -50.86
CA LEU A 504 -1.28 27.47 -51.75
C LEU A 504 -0.98 27.99 -53.16
N GLU A 505 -0.87 27.07 -54.11
CA GLU A 505 -0.41 27.35 -55.46
C GLU A 505 -1.54 27.11 -56.46
N GLY A 506 -1.94 28.15 -57.18
CA GLY A 506 -2.79 28.06 -58.37
C GLY A 506 -1.97 28.24 -59.65
N LYS A 507 -2.65 28.27 -60.80
CA LYS A 507 -2.02 28.40 -62.12
C LYS A 507 -1.20 29.69 -62.27
N GLU A 508 -1.78 30.83 -61.90
CA GLU A 508 -1.17 32.17 -62.08
C GLU A 508 -0.79 32.86 -60.76
N VAL A 509 -1.20 32.30 -59.62
CA VAL A 509 -1.09 32.91 -58.30
C VAL A 509 -0.49 31.93 -57.31
N VAL A 510 0.40 32.41 -56.44
CA VAL A 510 0.84 31.67 -55.25
C VAL A 510 0.53 32.49 -54.00
N LEU A 511 -0.11 31.86 -53.03
CA LEU A 511 -0.46 32.43 -51.74
C LEU A 511 0.44 31.81 -50.67
N MET A 512 1.15 32.65 -49.93
CA MET A 512 1.99 32.23 -48.80
C MET A 512 1.48 32.86 -47.51
N ILE A 513 1.42 32.07 -46.46
CA ILE A 513 0.68 32.42 -45.25
C ILE A 513 1.48 32.04 -44.02
N GLU A 514 1.49 32.97 -43.07
CA GLU A 514 1.93 32.73 -41.70
C GLU A 514 0.71 32.66 -40.78
N CYS A 515 0.70 31.68 -39.87
CA CYS A 515 -0.33 31.45 -38.89
C CYS A 515 0.24 31.61 -37.47
N LYS A 516 -0.48 32.34 -36.61
CA LYS A 516 -0.16 32.45 -35.17
C LYS A 516 -1.38 32.17 -34.31
N ASN A 517 -1.25 31.16 -33.46
CA ASN A 517 -2.28 30.73 -32.51
C ASN A 517 -1.94 31.20 -31.09
N TYR A 518 -1.63 32.49 -30.93
CA TYR A 518 -1.37 33.07 -29.60
C TYR A 518 -2.68 33.40 -28.90
N ALA A 519 -2.77 33.09 -27.61
CA ALA A 519 -3.86 33.56 -26.76
C ALA A 519 -3.87 35.11 -26.68
N PRO A 520 -5.01 35.74 -26.35
CA PRO A 520 -5.16 37.21 -26.33
C PRO A 520 -4.04 37.96 -25.59
N GLU A 521 -3.62 37.45 -24.44
CA GLU A 521 -2.57 38.00 -23.59
C GLU A 521 -1.17 37.94 -24.24
N TYR A 522 -0.96 37.11 -25.27
CA TYR A 522 0.32 36.92 -25.95
C TYR A 522 0.38 37.52 -27.35
N ILE A 523 -0.64 38.26 -27.79
CA ILE A 523 -0.64 38.90 -29.12
C ILE A 523 0.54 39.87 -29.28
N HIS A 524 0.99 40.50 -28.18
CA HIS A 524 2.16 41.38 -28.16
C HIS A 524 3.47 40.70 -28.64
N LYS A 525 3.51 39.36 -28.70
CA LYS A 525 4.65 38.60 -29.23
C LYS A 525 4.78 38.70 -30.75
N ILE A 526 3.76 39.16 -31.47
CA ILE A 526 3.83 39.39 -32.93
C ILE A 526 4.62 40.68 -33.16
N THR A 527 5.91 40.55 -33.46
CA THR A 527 6.82 41.69 -33.60
C THR A 527 7.02 42.14 -35.06
N LYS A 528 7.49 43.38 -35.24
CA LYS A 528 7.91 43.90 -36.56
C LYS A 528 8.96 43.02 -37.24
N LYS A 529 9.85 42.42 -36.44
CA LYS A 529 10.90 41.53 -36.93
C LYS A 529 10.30 40.26 -37.55
N MET A 530 9.36 39.60 -36.85
CA MET A 530 8.70 38.40 -37.35
C MET A 530 7.98 38.64 -38.69
N VAL A 531 7.27 39.76 -38.81
CA VAL A 531 6.56 40.10 -40.06
C VAL A 531 7.53 40.31 -41.22
N LYS A 532 8.66 41.02 -40.99
CA LYS A 532 9.70 41.21 -42.00
C LYS A 532 10.35 39.89 -42.42
N GLU A 533 10.69 39.05 -41.45
CA GLU A 533 11.29 37.74 -41.72
C GLU A 533 10.35 36.85 -42.55
N PHE A 534 9.05 36.83 -42.24
CA PHE A 534 8.05 36.13 -43.05
C PHE A 534 8.05 36.64 -44.50
N VAL A 535 8.01 37.96 -44.72
CA VAL A 535 8.01 38.55 -46.07
C VAL A 535 9.26 38.20 -46.85
N GLU A 536 10.43 38.27 -46.21
CA GLU A 536 11.71 37.92 -46.82
C GLU A 536 11.76 36.45 -47.21
N LYS A 537 11.35 35.55 -46.31
CA LYS A 537 11.24 34.10 -46.56
C LYS A 537 10.30 33.82 -47.73
N ALA A 538 9.11 34.43 -47.73
CA ALA A 538 8.10 34.21 -48.76
C ALA A 538 8.54 34.72 -50.13
N ARG A 539 9.14 35.92 -50.20
CA ARG A 539 9.68 36.48 -51.45
C ARG A 539 10.82 35.64 -52.00
N ARG A 540 11.70 35.12 -51.13
CA ARG A 540 12.78 34.23 -51.54
C ARG A 540 12.24 32.91 -52.08
N LEU A 541 11.29 32.28 -51.39
CA LEU A 541 10.65 31.04 -51.86
C LEU A 541 9.93 31.26 -53.21
N ALA A 542 9.27 32.41 -53.38
CA ALA A 542 8.63 32.79 -54.63
C ALA A 542 9.63 32.95 -55.78
N LYS A 543 10.79 33.57 -55.52
CA LYS A 543 11.87 33.70 -56.51
C LYS A 543 12.49 32.34 -56.86
N GLU A 544 12.58 31.42 -55.92
CA GLU A 544 13.16 30.08 -56.16
C GLU A 544 12.20 29.17 -56.93
N ARG A 545 10.90 29.17 -56.59
CA ARG A 545 9.96 28.12 -57.05
C ARG A 545 8.78 28.63 -57.88
N PHE A 546 8.48 29.93 -57.86
CA PHE A 546 7.24 30.48 -58.41
C PHE A 546 7.45 31.77 -59.24
N GLN A 547 8.56 31.84 -60.01
CA GLN A 547 9.01 33.06 -60.71
C GLN A 547 7.98 33.68 -61.66
N HIS A 548 7.07 32.87 -62.22
CA HIS A 548 6.06 33.31 -63.18
C HIS A 548 4.67 33.52 -62.55
N LYS A 549 4.55 33.43 -61.21
CA LYS A 549 3.27 33.52 -60.50
C LYS A 549 3.20 34.80 -59.68
N LYS A 550 2.00 35.39 -59.60
CA LYS A 550 1.73 36.53 -58.72
C LYS A 550 1.73 36.06 -57.25
N LEU A 551 2.69 36.56 -56.47
CA LEU A 551 2.77 36.28 -55.03
C LEU A 551 1.73 37.10 -54.26
N ARG A 552 0.99 36.44 -53.37
CA ARG A 552 0.11 37.05 -52.36
C ARG A 552 0.55 36.60 -50.98
N LEU A 553 0.53 37.53 -50.02
CA LEU A 553 0.93 37.28 -48.64
C LEU A 553 -0.26 37.47 -47.72
N ALA A 554 -0.43 36.54 -46.78
CA ALA A 554 -1.42 36.66 -45.72
C ALA A 554 -0.82 36.32 -44.36
N TYR A 555 -1.39 36.91 -43.31
CA TYR A 555 -1.01 36.63 -41.93
C TYR A 555 -2.26 36.44 -41.11
N PHE A 556 -2.42 35.25 -40.53
CA PHE A 556 -3.60 34.89 -39.75
C PHE A 556 -3.23 34.75 -38.28
N SER A 557 -3.89 35.53 -37.42
CA SER A 557 -3.76 35.40 -35.97
C SER A 557 -5.11 35.08 -35.35
N LYS A 558 -5.19 34.01 -34.54
CA LYS A 558 -6.47 33.51 -34.03
C LYS A 558 -7.24 34.59 -33.25
N HIS A 559 -6.52 35.41 -32.50
CA HIS A 559 -7.10 36.47 -31.67
C HIS A 559 -6.75 37.88 -32.18
N GLY A 560 -6.24 37.99 -33.42
CA GLY A 560 -5.88 39.26 -34.04
C GLY A 560 -4.45 39.73 -33.75
N VAL A 561 -4.16 40.98 -34.09
CA VAL A 561 -2.86 41.65 -33.89
C VAL A 561 -3.06 42.97 -33.17
N GLU A 562 -2.04 43.48 -32.47
CA GLU A 562 -2.10 44.82 -31.89
C GLU A 562 -2.26 45.90 -32.97
N ASP A 563 -3.07 46.93 -32.72
CA ASP A 563 -3.35 47.98 -33.71
C ASP A 563 -2.10 48.68 -34.24
N LYS A 564 -1.08 48.84 -33.38
CA LYS A 564 0.23 49.41 -33.75
C LYS A 564 0.98 48.62 -34.84
N MET A 565 0.59 47.37 -35.08
CA MET A 565 1.19 46.50 -36.08
C MET A 565 0.53 46.62 -37.46
N LYS A 566 -0.72 47.11 -37.55
CA LYS A 566 -1.44 47.25 -38.83
C LYS A 566 -0.62 48.00 -39.90
N PRO A 567 0.02 49.16 -39.63
CA PRO A 567 0.82 49.87 -40.63
C PRO A 567 2.03 49.09 -41.15
N VAL A 568 2.50 48.09 -40.41
CA VAL A 568 3.62 47.22 -40.80
C VAL A 568 3.16 46.19 -41.83
N PHE A 569 1.99 45.59 -41.61
CA PHE A 569 1.37 44.66 -42.56
C PHE A 569 1.00 45.36 -43.87
N ASP A 570 0.39 46.54 -43.79
CA ASP A 570 0.00 47.35 -44.95
C ASP A 570 1.22 47.71 -45.82
N ARG A 571 2.32 48.14 -45.19
CA ARG A 571 3.58 48.47 -45.89
C ARG A 571 4.13 47.31 -46.72
N HIS A 572 3.90 46.08 -46.27
CA HIS A 572 4.39 44.88 -46.95
C HIS A 572 3.34 44.23 -47.85
N GLY A 573 2.14 44.81 -47.97
CA GLY A 573 1.04 44.28 -48.79
C GLY A 573 0.51 42.95 -48.26
N ILE A 574 0.54 42.74 -46.94
CA ILE A 574 0.08 41.51 -46.30
C ILE A 574 -1.39 41.68 -45.90
N VAL A 575 -2.23 40.75 -46.33
CA VAL A 575 -3.63 40.72 -45.89
C VAL A 575 -3.72 40.10 -44.49
N LEU A 576 -4.31 40.84 -43.56
CA LEU A 576 -4.62 40.33 -42.22
C LEU A 576 -5.93 39.55 -42.25
N GLY A 577 -5.88 38.29 -41.81
CA GLY A 577 -7.07 37.47 -41.61
C GLY A 577 -7.41 37.34 -40.13
N ASN A 578 -8.66 37.68 -39.76
CA ASN A 578 -9.21 37.36 -38.45
C ASN A 578 -9.97 36.02 -38.50
N SER A 579 -9.96 35.30 -37.38
CA SER A 579 -10.74 34.06 -37.17
C SER A 579 -12.22 34.21 -37.49
#